data_AF-A0A1B6KZ20-F1
#
_entry.id   AF-A0A1B6KZ20-F1
#
_cell.length_a   1.000
_cell.length_b   1.000
_cell.length_c   1.000
_cell.angle_alpha   90.00
_cell.angle_beta   90.00
_cell.angle_gamma   90.00
#
_symmetry.space_group_name_H-M   'P 1'
#
loop_
_entity.id
_entity.type
_entity.pdbx_description
1 polymer ?
#
loop_
_entity_poly.entity_id
_entity_poly.type
_entity_poly.pdbx_seq_one_letter_code
_entity_poly.pdbx_strand_id
1 'polypeptide(L)'
;FCVCETDQEKLTRDDSRSLSAAQTVVDHFNKELLRGLTQCATQELTAVESAVMTQYRQHQGEYRVQVMFRTQPGAGVFEASVDVRLVDGREERTVVGELLRINRYGSQADCLPAELRANSTILRGVCYCK
;
A
#
# COMPACT_ATOMS: atom_id res chain seq x y z
N PHE A 1 23.72 -16.86 6.21
CA PHE A 1 22.51 -17.70 6.40
C PHE A 1 21.44 -16.79 6.99
N CYS A 2 20.37 -16.47 6.25
CA CYS A 2 19.25 -15.67 6.76
C CYS A 2 18.07 -16.60 7.05
N VAL A 3 17.63 -16.63 8.30
CA VAL A 3 16.59 -17.55 8.85
C VAL A 3 15.17 -16.96 8.66
N CYS A 4 15.01 -15.90 7.86
CA CYS A 4 13.75 -15.16 7.73
C CYS A 4 12.77 -15.75 6.70
N GLU A 5 13.19 -16.73 5.89
CA GLU A 5 12.37 -17.27 4.79
C GLU A 5 11.46 -18.44 5.21
N THR A 6 11.58 -18.96 6.44
CA THR A 6 10.94 -20.23 6.82
C THR A 6 9.41 -20.17 6.93
N ASP A 7 8.81 -18.98 7.00
CA ASP A 7 7.37 -18.77 7.16
C ASP A 7 6.77 -17.81 6.11
N GLN A 8 7.42 -17.68 4.95
CA GLN A 8 6.99 -16.78 3.88
C GLN A 8 6.48 -17.56 2.65
N GLU A 9 5.28 -17.25 2.20
CA GLU A 9 4.72 -17.73 0.93
C GLU A 9 4.80 -16.61 -0.11
N LYS A 10 5.52 -16.84 -1.21
CA LYS A 10 5.52 -15.90 -2.35
C LYS A 10 4.18 -16.02 -3.07
N LEU A 11 3.46 -14.91 -3.17
CA LEU A 11 2.23 -14.82 -3.92
C LEU A 11 2.53 -14.43 -5.37
N THR A 12 1.75 -14.97 -6.30
CA THR A 12 1.82 -14.50 -7.69
C THR A 12 1.19 -13.10 -7.82
N ARG A 13 1.53 -12.38 -8.90
CA ARG A 13 1.03 -11.02 -9.13
C ARG A 13 -0.48 -10.97 -9.32
N ASP A 14 -1.04 -12.02 -9.91
CA ASP A 14 -2.46 -12.15 -10.22
C ASP A 14 -3.23 -12.89 -9.10
N ASP A 15 -2.56 -13.28 -8.01
CA ASP A 15 -3.21 -13.87 -6.84
C ASP A 15 -4.20 -12.85 -6.25
N SER A 16 -5.42 -13.31 -5.95
CA SER A 16 -6.49 -12.46 -5.43
C SER A 16 -6.10 -11.76 -4.12
N ARG A 17 -5.25 -12.39 -3.30
CA ARG A 17 -4.72 -11.82 -2.06
C ARG A 17 -3.74 -10.67 -2.35
N SER A 18 -2.89 -10.82 -3.36
CA SER A 18 -1.97 -9.78 -3.82
C SER A 18 -2.72 -8.55 -4.34
N LEU A 19 -3.69 -8.77 -5.24
CA LEU A 19 -4.50 -7.71 -5.82
C LEU A 19 -5.35 -7.00 -4.76
N SER A 20 -5.98 -7.77 -3.87
CA SER A 20 -6.80 -7.22 -2.78
C SER A 20 -5.97 -6.44 -1.77
N ALA A 21 -4.75 -6.88 -1.44
CA ALA A 21 -3.84 -6.13 -0.58
C ALA A 21 -3.44 -4.80 -1.24
N ALA A 22 -2.98 -4.82 -2.49
CA ALA A 22 -2.61 -3.60 -3.22
C ALA A 22 -3.80 -2.63 -3.34
N GLN A 23 -4.99 -3.13 -3.69
CA GLN A 23 -6.19 -2.32 -3.80
C GLN A 23 -6.61 -1.72 -2.45
N THR A 24 -6.46 -2.46 -1.35
CA THR A 24 -6.73 -1.95 0.01
C THR A 24 -5.85 -0.73 0.30
N VAL A 25 -4.59 -0.75 -0.12
CA VAL A 25 -3.66 0.38 0.07
C VAL A 25 -4.03 1.57 -0.81
N VAL A 26 -4.43 1.33 -2.07
CA VAL A 26 -4.91 2.39 -2.97
C VAL A 26 -6.21 3.02 -2.46
N ASP A 27 -7.10 2.21 -1.89
CA ASP A 27 -8.30 2.70 -1.23
C ASP A 27 -7.97 3.56 -0.02
N HIS A 28 -7.00 3.13 0.81
CA HIS A 28 -6.49 3.91 1.94
C HIS A 28 -5.89 5.25 1.48
N PHE A 29 -5.15 5.28 0.37
CA PHE A 29 -4.68 6.54 -0.22
C PHE A 29 -5.83 7.50 -0.50
N ASN A 30 -6.84 7.05 -1.23
CA ASN A 30 -7.89 7.93 -1.72
C ASN A 30 -8.90 8.31 -0.62
N LYS A 31 -9.23 7.39 0.28
CA LYS A 31 -10.29 7.56 1.30
C LYS A 31 -9.78 8.19 2.58
N GLU A 32 -8.50 8.01 2.90
CA GLU A 32 -7.91 8.49 4.16
C GLU A 32 -6.83 9.55 3.91
N LEU A 33 -5.75 9.22 3.19
CA LEU A 33 -4.61 10.14 3.07
C LEU A 33 -4.92 11.39 2.21
N LEU A 34 -5.59 11.20 1.07
CA LEU A 34 -5.93 12.27 0.14
C LEU A 34 -7.30 12.88 0.42
N ARG A 35 -7.96 12.48 1.51
CA ARG A 35 -9.30 12.95 1.83
C ARG A 35 -9.32 14.46 2.02
N GLY A 36 -10.13 15.15 1.21
CA GLY A 36 -10.24 16.61 1.24
C GLY A 36 -9.13 17.35 0.48
N LEU A 37 -8.10 16.65 -0.03
CA LEU A 37 -7.05 17.23 -0.87
C LEU A 37 -7.48 17.24 -2.34
N THR A 38 -8.40 18.13 -2.69
CA THR A 38 -9.01 18.21 -4.03
C THR A 38 -8.00 18.46 -5.17
N GLN A 39 -6.86 19.07 -4.84
CA GLN A 39 -5.73 19.32 -5.73
C GLN A 39 -5.04 18.03 -6.21
N CYS A 40 -5.14 16.94 -5.43
CA CYS A 40 -4.52 15.67 -5.75
C CYS A 40 -5.44 14.82 -6.64
N ALA A 41 -4.86 14.20 -7.67
CA ALA A 41 -5.48 13.19 -8.50
C ALA A 41 -5.72 11.90 -7.72
N THR A 42 -6.86 11.28 -8.00
CA THR A 42 -7.20 9.94 -7.51
C THR A 42 -6.13 8.97 -7.98
N GLN A 43 -5.64 8.15 -7.06
CA GLN A 43 -4.69 7.09 -7.36
C GLN A 43 -5.42 5.83 -7.80
N GLU A 44 -4.92 5.17 -8.83
CA GLU A 44 -5.45 3.92 -9.36
C GLU A 44 -4.36 2.85 -9.36
N LEU A 45 -4.72 1.62 -8.99
CA LEU A 45 -3.83 0.48 -9.07
C LEU A 45 -3.56 0.15 -10.54
N THR A 46 -2.29 0.13 -10.94
CA THR A 46 -1.88 -0.27 -12.29
C THR A 46 -1.46 -1.74 -12.33
N ALA A 47 -0.60 -2.16 -11.39
CA ALA A 47 -0.07 -3.51 -11.36
C ALA A 47 0.49 -3.87 -9.99
N VAL A 48 0.47 -5.16 -9.65
CA VAL A 48 1.27 -5.72 -8.56
C VAL A 48 2.63 -6.16 -9.10
N GLU A 49 3.70 -5.72 -8.46
CA GLU A 49 5.08 -6.03 -8.85
C GLU A 49 5.58 -7.31 -8.15
N SER A 50 5.29 -7.42 -6.84
CA SER A 50 5.56 -8.60 -6.02
C SER A 50 4.71 -8.60 -4.76
N ALA A 51 4.42 -9.79 -4.23
CA ALA A 51 3.74 -9.93 -2.95
C ALA A 51 4.27 -11.15 -2.19
N VAL A 52 4.37 -11.01 -0.88
CA VAL A 52 4.79 -12.06 0.04
C VAL A 52 3.80 -12.10 1.19
N MET A 53 3.29 -13.29 1.46
CA MET A 53 2.43 -13.55 2.60
C MET A 53 3.26 -14.12 3.75
N THR A 54 3.06 -13.59 4.94
CA THR A 54 3.57 -14.17 6.18
C THR A 54 2.39 -14.54 7.07
N GLN A 55 2.38 -15.77 7.57
CA GLN A 55 1.33 -16.20 8.50
C GLN A 55 1.61 -15.61 9.89
N TYR A 56 0.61 -14.99 10.50
CA TYR A 56 0.67 -14.69 11.92
C TYR A 56 0.31 -15.97 12.69
N ARG A 57 1.03 -16.27 13.77
CA ARG A 57 1.01 -17.59 14.44
C ARG A 57 -0.39 -18.13 14.80
N GLN A 58 -0.54 -19.45 14.61
CA GLN A 58 -1.45 -20.44 15.23
C GLN A 58 -2.99 -20.29 15.16
N HIS A 59 -3.56 -19.13 14.82
CA HIS A 59 -5.01 -19.03 14.60
C HIS A 59 -5.36 -19.10 13.11
N GLN A 60 -6.21 -20.07 12.74
CA GLN A 60 -6.65 -20.26 11.37
C GLN A 60 -7.34 -18.99 10.86
N GLY A 61 -6.69 -18.26 9.95
CA GLY A 61 -7.32 -17.15 9.22
C GLY A 61 -6.63 -15.80 9.27
N GLU A 62 -5.60 -15.61 10.09
CA GLU A 62 -4.86 -14.34 10.16
C GLU A 62 -3.53 -14.42 9.40
N TYR A 63 -3.34 -13.49 8.48
CA TYR A 63 -2.11 -13.39 7.70
C TYR A 63 -1.78 -11.94 7.37
N ARG A 64 -0.51 -11.68 7.08
CA ARG A 64 -0.02 -10.40 6.58
C ARG A 64 0.45 -10.56 5.15
N VAL A 65 0.12 -9.61 4.30
CA VAL A 65 0.64 -9.51 2.95
C VAL A 65 1.51 -8.27 2.85
N GLN A 66 2.79 -8.45 2.57
CA GLN A 66 3.68 -7.39 2.12
C GLN A 66 3.58 -7.32 0.60
N VAL A 67 3.22 -6.15 0.08
CA VAL A 67 2.96 -5.96 -1.34
C VAL A 67 3.73 -4.77 -1.89
N MET A 68 4.37 -4.99 -3.04
CA MET A 68 4.90 -3.94 -3.88
C MET A 68 4.02 -3.77 -5.11
N PHE A 69 3.58 -2.55 -5.38
CA PHE A 69 2.61 -2.27 -6.44
C PHE A 69 2.86 -0.91 -7.09
N ARG A 70 2.28 -0.72 -8.28
CA ARG A 70 2.38 0.50 -9.08
C ARG A 70 1.04 1.21 -9.15
N THR A 71 1.05 2.53 -9.03
CA THR A 71 -0.13 3.37 -9.24
C THR A 71 0.03 4.35 -10.38
N GLN A 72 -1.12 4.87 -10.82
CA GLN A 72 -1.23 6.04 -11.68
C GLN A 72 -2.18 7.07 -11.05
N PRO A 73 -2.00 8.38 -11.31
CA PRO A 73 -0.89 9.00 -12.06
C PRO A 73 0.43 9.04 -11.26
N GLY A 74 1.53 9.38 -11.96
CA GLY A 74 2.86 9.54 -11.35
C GLY A 74 3.72 8.28 -11.29
N ALA A 75 3.23 7.17 -11.84
CA ALA A 75 3.94 5.88 -11.95
C ALA A 75 4.63 5.46 -10.64
N GLY A 76 3.97 5.74 -9.50
CA GLY A 76 4.53 5.52 -8.17
C GLY A 76 4.64 4.03 -7.90
N VAL A 77 5.79 3.59 -7.41
CA VAL A 77 6.01 2.22 -6.93
C VAL A 77 6.02 2.29 -5.41
N PHE A 78 5.13 1.57 -4.77
CA PHE A 78 4.94 1.59 -3.34
C PHE A 78 5.17 0.21 -2.74
N GLU A 79 5.60 0.20 -1.49
CA GLU A 79 5.65 -0.97 -0.63
C GLU A 79 4.80 -0.72 0.61
N ALA A 80 3.99 -1.71 0.98
CA ALA A 80 3.10 -1.65 2.13
C ALA A 80 2.88 -3.04 2.72
N SER A 81 2.47 -3.09 3.99
CA SER A 81 1.98 -4.30 4.64
C SER A 81 0.49 -4.18 4.92
N VAL A 82 -0.26 -5.25 4.67
CA VAL A 82 -1.70 -5.35 4.94
C VAL A 82 -1.94 -6.55 5.84
N ASP A 83 -2.49 -6.30 7.03
CA ASP A 83 -3.03 -7.34 7.89
C ASP A 83 -4.40 -7.76 7.37
N VAL A 84 -4.62 -9.07 7.32
CA VAL A 84 -5.91 -9.69 7.03
C VAL A 84 -6.31 -10.51 8.24
N ARG A 85 -7.51 -10.24 8.77
CA ARG A 85 -8.11 -10.94 9.90
C ARG A 85 -9.50 -11.41 9.55
N LEU A 86 -9.89 -12.58 10.05
CA LEU A 86 -11.25 -13.08 9.95
C LEU A 86 -12.02 -12.70 11.21
N VAL A 87 -12.93 -11.73 11.10
CA VAL A 87 -13.81 -11.26 12.18
C VAL A 87 -15.24 -11.65 11.81
N ASP A 88 -15.89 -12.48 12.64
CA ASP A 88 -17.26 -12.96 12.43
C ASP A 88 -17.52 -13.55 11.03
N GLY A 89 -16.52 -14.27 10.50
CA GLY A 89 -16.58 -14.88 9.16
C GLY A 89 -16.40 -13.91 8.00
N ARG A 90 -16.01 -12.64 8.25
CA ARG A 90 -15.66 -11.64 7.24
C ARG A 90 -14.19 -11.30 7.32
N GLU A 91 -13.56 -11.14 6.15
CA GLU A 91 -12.18 -10.65 6.09
C GLU A 91 -12.15 -9.14 6.29
N GLU A 92 -11.51 -8.71 7.37
CA GLU A 92 -11.12 -7.32 7.58
C GLU A 92 -9.66 -7.13 7.15
N ARG A 93 -9.40 -6.02 6.45
CA ARG A 93 -8.06 -5.69 5.96
C ARG A 93 -7.63 -4.33 6.48
N THR A 94 -6.40 -4.24 6.96
CA THR A 94 -5.86 -3.01 7.54
C THR A 94 -4.44 -2.78 7.05
N VAL A 95 -4.17 -1.59 6.54
CA VAL A 95 -2.81 -1.17 6.22
C VAL A 95 -2.04 -0.97 7.53
N VAL A 96 -0.89 -1.63 7.66
CA VAL A 96 -0.08 -1.65 8.88
C VAL A 96 1.37 -1.32 8.59
N GLY A 97 2.05 -0.73 9.57
CA GLY A 97 3.44 -0.32 9.44
C GLY A 97 3.61 0.90 8.55
N GLU A 98 4.84 1.12 8.09
CA GLU A 98 5.16 2.23 7.21
C GLU A 98 4.76 1.93 5.76
N LEU A 99 4.21 2.95 5.11
CA LEU A 99 3.89 2.93 3.70
C LEU A 99 4.94 3.75 2.97
N LEU A 100 5.69 3.11 2.07
CA LEU A 100 6.86 3.68 1.44
C LEU A 100 6.68 3.81 -0.06
N ARG A 101 7.09 4.96 -0.62
CA ARG A 101 7.30 5.09 -2.07
C ARG A 101 8.76 4.75 -2.38
N ILE A 102 8.97 3.75 -3.23
CA ILE A 102 10.27 3.16 -3.55
C ILE A 102 10.97 3.94 -4.66
N ASN A 103 10.24 4.32 -5.71
CA ASN A 103 10.84 5.07 -6.82
C ASN A 103 10.87 6.58 -6.54
N ARG A 104 11.84 7.27 -7.15
CA ARG A 104 12.01 8.71 -6.98
C ARG A 104 10.73 9.48 -7.33
N TYR A 105 10.57 10.59 -6.62
CA TYR A 105 9.54 11.58 -6.85
C TYR A 105 10.13 12.98 -6.69
N GLY A 106 9.48 13.95 -7.32
CA GLY A 106 9.92 15.34 -7.34
C GLY A 106 8.80 16.30 -6.95
N SER A 107 8.42 17.15 -7.91
CA SER A 107 7.45 18.24 -7.78
C SER A 107 5.98 17.85 -7.93
N GLN A 108 5.69 16.56 -8.08
CA GLN A 108 4.34 16.02 -8.31
C GLN A 108 3.30 16.41 -7.25
N ALA A 109 3.72 16.80 -6.04
CA ALA A 109 2.85 17.20 -4.95
C ALA A 109 2.90 18.71 -4.64
N ASP A 110 3.50 19.55 -5.50
CA ASP A 110 3.79 20.96 -5.20
C ASP A 110 2.56 21.88 -5.09
N CYS A 111 1.39 21.43 -5.54
CA CYS A 111 0.10 22.05 -5.26
C CYS A 111 -0.29 21.99 -3.77
N LEU A 112 0.35 21.13 -2.98
CA LEU A 112 0.16 21.08 -1.53
C LEU A 112 1.03 22.13 -0.82
N PRO A 113 0.49 22.81 0.22
CA PRO A 113 1.25 23.67 1.11
C PRO A 113 2.55 23.04 1.60
N ALA A 114 3.59 23.85 1.76
CA ALA A 114 4.91 23.38 2.18
C ALA A 114 4.86 22.67 3.54
N GLU A 115 4.00 23.13 4.44
CA GLU A 115 3.78 22.58 5.77
C GLU A 115 3.23 21.15 5.70
N LEU A 116 2.24 20.91 4.83
CA LEU A 116 1.66 19.58 4.63
C LEU A 116 2.68 18.60 4.01
N ARG A 117 3.49 19.09 3.06
CA ARG A 117 4.56 18.29 2.45
C ARG A 117 5.66 17.94 3.45
N ALA A 118 6.01 18.86 4.35
CA ALA A 118 7.04 18.65 5.36
C ALA A 118 6.60 17.67 6.45
N ASN A 119 5.32 17.71 6.85
CA ASN A 119 4.79 16.88 7.93
C ASN A 119 4.43 15.45 7.51
N SER A 120 4.28 15.20 6.20
CA SER A 120 3.96 13.86 5.70
C SER A 120 4.73 13.54 4.42
N THR A 121 5.81 12.77 4.58
CA THR A 121 6.60 12.26 3.46
C THR A 121 5.75 11.44 2.50
N ILE A 122 4.78 10.68 3.02
CA ILE A 122 3.92 9.87 2.15
C ILE A 122 2.99 10.72 1.28
N LEU A 123 2.51 11.87 1.76
CA LEU A 123 1.72 12.78 0.93
C LEU A 123 2.52 13.30 -0.28
N ARG A 124 3.83 13.54 -0.11
CA ARG A 124 4.71 13.91 -1.25
C ARG A 124 4.84 12.78 -2.27
N GLY A 125 4.79 11.53 -1.81
CA GLY A 125 4.88 10.34 -2.65
C GLY A 125 3.56 10.00 -3.36
N VAL A 126 2.42 10.20 -2.71
CA VAL A 126 1.09 9.75 -3.16
C VAL A 126 0.33 10.84 -3.91
N CYS A 127 0.41 12.10 -3.47
CA CYS A 127 -0.29 13.19 -4.16
C CYS A 127 0.35 13.44 -5.53
N TYR A 128 -0.50 13.50 -6.55
CA TYR A 128 -0.15 13.96 -7.88
C TYR A 128 -1.06 15.14 -8.23
N CYS A 129 -0.50 16.32 -8.45
CA CYS A 129 -1.25 17.52 -8.75
C CYS A 129 -1.97 17.41 -10.08
N LYS A 130 -3.25 17.81 -10.09
CA LYS A 130 -4.07 17.93 -11.30
C LYS A 130 -3.71 19.14 -12.13
#